data_AF-A0A2A5IEV7-F1
#
_entry.id   AF-A0A2A5IEV7-F1
#
_cell.length_a   1.000
_cell.length_b   1.000
_cell.length_c   1.000
_cell.angle_alpha   90.00
_cell.angle_beta   90.00
_cell.angle_gamma   90.00
#
_symmetry.space_group_name_H-M   'P 1'
#
loop_
_entity.id
_entity.type
_entity.pdbx_description
1 polymer ?
#
loop_
_entity_poly.entity_id
_entity_poly.type
_entity_poly.pdbx_seq_one_letter_code
_entity_poly.pdbx_strand_id
1 'polypeptide(L)' 'MVEVTVTSMEQRVQETEELYQGSDYFKQVKRVPYIVVNAEIKHKGNMIKSEYTFFDAKDMSFKEAQERIIDMLRNGLAD' A
#
# COMPACT_ATOMS: atom_id res chain seq x y z
N MET A 1 5.13 22.44 5.70
CA MET A 1 5.41 21.57 4.54
C MET A 1 5.54 20.14 5.07
N VAL A 2 4.89 19.18 4.42
CA VAL A 2 5.07 17.75 4.70
C VAL A 2 6.12 17.26 3.72
N GLU A 3 7.21 16.67 4.22
CA GLU A 3 8.22 16.01 3.39
C GLU A 3 8.05 14.50 3.57
N VAL A 4 7.98 13.75 2.47
CA VAL A 4 7.84 12.29 2.47
C VAL A 4 9.08 11.71 1.80
N THR A 5 9.68 10.70 2.42
CA THR A 5 10.79 9.92 1.86
C THR A 5 10.45 8.45 1.95
N VAL A 6 10.36 7.77 0.81
CA VAL A 6 10.19 6.32 0.77
C VAL A 6 11.54 5.66 1.08
N THR A 7 11.57 4.80 2.10
CA THR A 7 12.80 4.13 2.57
C THR A 7 12.93 2.71 2.04
N SER A 8 11.82 2.00 1.86
CA SER A 8 11.82 0.68 1.22
C SER A 8 10.47 0.35 0.58
N MET A 9 10.51 -0.57 -0.39
CA MET A 9 9.34 -1.13 -1.04
C MET A 9 9.51 -2.64 -1.16
N GLU A 10 8.46 -3.39 -0.85
CA GLU A 10 8.45 -4.84 -0.96
C GLU A 10 7.17 -5.30 -1.62
N GLN A 11 7.30 -6.09 -2.68
CA GLN A 11 6.15 -6.74 -3.32
C GLN A 11 5.86 -8.06 -2.59
N ARG A 12 4.61 -8.24 -2.20
CA ARG A 12 4.09 -9.42 -1.51
C ARG A 12 2.87 -9.97 -2.23
N VAL A 13 2.44 -11.16 -1.84
CA VAL A 13 1.24 -11.82 -2.34
C VAL A 13 0.39 -12.22 -1.15
N GLN A 14 -0.89 -11.85 -1.18
CA GLN A 14 -1.89 -12.32 -0.24
C GLN A 14 -2.64 -13.48 -0.86
N GLU A 15 -2.68 -14.62 -0.15
CA GLU A 15 -3.56 -15.73 -0.51
C GLU A 15 -4.88 -15.55 0.23
N THR A 16 -5.98 -15.47 -0.51
CA THR A 16 -7.33 -15.41 0.03
C THR A 16 -8.11 -16.64 -0.46
N GLU A 17 -8.67 -17.39 0.47
CA GLU A 17 -9.60 -18.47 0.15
C GLU A 17 -10.99 -17.87 -0.12
N GLU A 18 -11.49 -17.98 -1.34
CA GLU A 18 -12.88 -17.67 -1.66
C GLU A 18 -13.66 -18.99 -1.77
N LEU A 19 -14.76 -19.09 -1.02
CA LEU A 19 -15.71 -20.20 -1.15
C LEU A 19 -16.55 -19.94 -2.40
N TYR A 20 -16.35 -20.76 -3.43
CA TYR A 20 -17.21 -20.73 -4.61
C TYR A 20 -18.59 -21.29 -4.26
N GLN A 21 -19.64 -20.47 -4.35
CA GLN A 21 -21.03 -20.89 -4.12
C GLN A 21 -21.63 -21.56 -5.38
N GLY A 22 -20.96 -22.59 -5.90
CA GLY A 22 -21.49 -23.49 -6.93
C GLY A 22 -22.08 -24.77 -6.34
N SER A 23 -22.70 -25.62 -7.17
CA SER A 23 -23.19 -26.95 -6.78
C SER A 23 -22.10 -27.88 -6.26
N ASP A 24 -20.84 -27.59 -6.60
CA ASP A 24 -19.67 -28.31 -6.15
C ASP A 24 -18.79 -27.43 -5.25
N TYR A 25 -18.52 -27.92 -4.03
CA TYR A 25 -17.68 -27.24 -3.04
C TYR A 25 -16.19 -27.33 -3.42
N PHE A 26 -15.75 -26.53 -4.39
CA PHE A 26 -14.32 -26.36 -4.67
C PHE A 26 -13.79 -25.10 -3.97
N LYS A 27 -12.75 -25.28 -3.14
CA LYS A 27 -11.98 -24.15 -2.58
C LYS A 27 -11.12 -23.54 -3.68
N GLN A 28 -11.35 -22.26 -4.00
CA GLN A 28 -10.47 -21.51 -4.89
C GLN A 28 -9.50 -20.66 -4.07
N VAL A 29 -8.20 -20.91 -4.22
CA VAL A 29 -7.16 -20.04 -3.66
C VAL A 29 -6.89 -18.92 -4.66
N LYS A 30 -7.19 -17.69 -4.26
CA LYS A 30 -6.91 -16.49 -5.04
C LYS A 30 -5.64 -15.83 -4.51
N ARG A 31 -4.74 -15.46 -5.42
CA ARG A 31 -3.47 -14.80 -5.09
C ARG A 31 -3.54 -13.34 -5.55
N VAL A 32 -3.51 -12.42 -4.61
CA VAL A 32 -3.58 -10.97 -4.87
C VAL A 32 -2.22 -10.35 -4.56
N PRO A 33 -1.48 -9.85 -5.57
CA PRO A 33 -0.23 -9.13 -5.32
C PRO A 33 -0.51 -7.77 -4.69
N TYR A 34 0.37 -7.33 -3.79
CA TYR A 34 0.33 -5.99 -3.21
C TYR A 34 1.75 -5.49 -2.93
N ILE A 35 1.93 -4.18 -2.79
CA ILE A 35 3.21 -3.57 -2.43
C ILE A 35 3.09 -2.92 -1.05
N VAL A 36 4.05 -3.25 -0.20
CA VAL A 36 4.27 -2.59 1.08
C VAL A 36 5.33 -1.52 0.89
N VAL A 37 5.05 -0.30 1.32
CA VAL A 37 5.92 0.86 1.21
C VAL A 37 6.19 1.41 2.61
N ASN A 38 7.45 1.40 3.02
CA ASN A 38 7.87 2.09 4.24
C ASN A 38 8.31 3.50 3.89
N ALA A 39 7.80 4.48 4.62
CA ALA A 39 8.11 5.88 4.40
C ALA A 39 8.35 6.61 5.71
N GLU A 40 9.23 7.61 5.64
CA GLU A 40 9.46 8.60 6.67
C GLU A 40 8.79 9.91 6.28
N ILE A 41 7.96 10.43 7.18
CA ILE A 41 7.18 11.65 6.99
C ILE A 41 7.69 12.67 7.98
N LYS A 42 8.21 13.78 7.47
CA LYS A 42 8.66 14.90 8.29
C LYS A 42 7.63 16.00 8.28
N HIS A 43 7.15 16.36 9.46
CA HIS A 43 6.15 17.41 9.65
C HIS A 43 6.44 18.21 10.93
N LYS A 44 6.61 19.53 10.79
CA LYS A 44 6.83 20.46 11.92
C LYS A 44 7.94 20.02 12.90
N GLY A 45 9.03 19.45 12.37
CA GLY A 45 10.16 18.97 13.16
C GLY A 45 10.02 17.55 13.70
N ASN A 46 8.85 16.91 13.56
CA ASN A 46 8.64 15.52 13.91
C ASN A 46 8.91 14.61 12.71
N MET A 47 9.45 13.42 12.98
CA MET A 47 9.65 12.36 12.01
C MET A 47 8.74 11.18 12.36
N ILE A 48 7.88 10.79 11.43
CA ILE A 48 6.91 9.71 11.59
C ILE A 48 7.29 8.61 10.61
N LYS A 49 7.51 7.39 11.12
CA LYS A 49 7.69 6.20 10.30
C LYS A 49 6.32 5.58 10.05
N SER A 50 5.98 5.34 8.79
CA SER A 50 4.67 4.80 8.39
C SER A 50 4.84 3.70 7.35
N GLU A 51 3.93 2.73 7.39
CA GLU A 51 3.82 1.65 6.41
C GLU A 51 2.54 1.87 5.60
N TYR A 52 2.63 1.75 4.28
CA TYR A 52 1.52 1.88 3.35
C TYR A 52 1.39 0.61 2.51
N THR A 53 0.16 0.14 2.30
CA THR A 53 -0.13 -1.03 1.47
C THR A 53 -0.93 -0.63 0.23
N PHE A 54 -0.45 -1.02 -0.95
CA PHE A 54 -1.11 -0.77 -2.23
C PHE A 54 -1.43 -2.07 -2.95
N PHE A 55 -2.71 -2.34 -3.22
CA PHE A 55 -3.19 -3.59 -3.83
C PHE A 55 -3.28 -3.52 -5.37
N ASP A 56 -3.18 -2.33 -5.96
CA ASP A 56 -3.32 -2.03 -7.39
C ASP A 56 -1.99 -1.68 -8.08
N ALA A 57 -0.88 -1.96 -7.41
CA ALA A 57 0.39 -1.27 -7.64
C ALA A 57 1.47 -2.12 -8.30
N LYS A 58 1.09 -3.01 -9.23
CA LYS A 58 2.08 -3.86 -9.89
C LYS A 58 3.13 -2.97 -10.60
N ASP A 59 4.41 -3.20 -10.31
CA ASP A 59 5.55 -2.46 -10.86
C ASP A 59 5.65 -0.97 -10.44
N MET A 60 5.04 -0.58 -9.31
CA MET A 60 5.12 0.80 -8.80
C MET A 60 6.57 1.21 -8.48
N SER A 61 6.95 2.42 -8.92
CA SER A 61 8.26 3.00 -8.63
C SER A 61 8.30 3.73 -7.27
N PHE A 62 9.50 3.93 -6.71
CA PHE A 62 9.70 4.72 -5.49
C PHE A 62 9.12 6.14 -5.60
N LYS A 63 9.29 6.78 -6.76
CA LYS A 63 8.76 8.12 -7.02
C LYS A 63 7.23 8.13 -7.01
N GLU A 64 6.63 7.16 -7.70
CA GLU A 64 5.17 7.03 -7.75
C GLU A 64 4.59 6.74 -6.36
N ALA A 65 5.22 5.86 -5.58
CA ALA A 65 4.83 5.58 -4.20
C ALA A 65 4.86 6.85 -3.34
N GLN A 66 5.93 7.65 -3.45
CA GLN A 66 6.06 8.91 -2.73
C GLN A 66 4.96 9.91 -3.12
N GLU A 67 4.68 10.06 -4.42
CA GLU A 67 3.62 10.96 -4.92
C GLU A 67 2.23 10.54 -4.42
N ARG A 68 1.91 9.24 -4.48
CA ARG A 68 0.64 8.70 -3.95
C ARG A 68 0.51 8.92 -2.45
N ILE A 69 1.57 8.70 -1.66
CA ILE A 69 1.54 8.98 -0.22
C ILE A 69 1.35 10.48 0.05
N ILE A 70 2.01 11.35 -0.70
CA ILE A 70 1.82 12.81 -0.59
C ILE A 70 0.37 13.17 -0.90
N ASP A 71 -0.23 12.60 -1.94
CA ASP A 71 -1.63 12.84 -2.31
C ASP A 71 -2.60 12.35 -1.23
N MET A 72 -2.40 11.13 -0.71
CA MET A 72 -3.18 10.60 0.41
C MET A 72 -3.08 11.49 1.65
N LEU A 73 -1.90 12.00 1.98
CA LEU A 73 -1.71 12.89 3.13
C LEU A 73 -2.39 14.25 2.89
N ARG A 74 -2.38 14.78 1.66
CA ARG A 74 -3.10 16.02 1.33
C ARG A 74 -4.61 15.84 1.43
N ASN A 75 -5.13 14.73 0.90
CA ASN A 75 -6.57 14.45 0.86
C ASN A 75 -7.10 13.98 2.22
N GLY A 76 -6.31 13.27 3.02
CA GLY A 76 -6.66 12.81 4.37
C GLY A 76 -6.53 13.89 5.46
N LEU A 77 -5.89 15.03 5.17
CA LEU A 77 -5.83 16.21 6.04
C LEU A 77 -6.92 17.25 5.71
N ALA A 78 -7.86 16.92 4.83
CA ALA A 78 -8.92 17.81 4.37
C ALA A 78 -10.23 17.75 5.19
N ASP A 79 -10.22 17.07 6.35
CA ASP A 79 -11.30 17.09 7.35
C ASP A 79 -11.01 18.09 8.48
#